data_AF-A0ABD5LJ18-F1
#
_entry.id   AF-A0ABD5LJ18-F1
#
_cell.length_a   1.000
_cell.length_b   1.000
_cell.length_c   1.000
_cell.angle_alpha   90.00
_cell.angle_beta   90.00
_cell.angle_gamma   90.00
#
_symmetry.space_group_name_H-M   'P 1'
#
loop_
_entity.id
_entity.type
_entity.pdbx_description
1 polymer ?
#
loop_
_entity_poly.entity_id
_entity_poly.type
_entity_poly.pdbx_seq_one_letter_code
_entity_poly.pdbx_strand_id
1 'polypeptide(L)' 'MQNADNDNATDGAERPKQLSPAAQRALKEAEERRRQQADLQLPSETGGRGGAEPVRFGDYEIKGRAIDF' A
#
# COMPACT_ATOMS: atom_id res chain seq x y z
N MET A 1 -10.10 -15.49 24.25
CA MET A 1 -10.39 -14.77 23.01
C MET A 1 -9.88 -13.34 23.20
N GLN A 2 -8.64 -13.07 22.78
CA GLN A 2 -8.09 -11.71 22.81
C GLN A 2 -8.56 -11.04 21.52
N ASN A 3 -9.54 -10.15 21.63
CA ASN A 3 -9.90 -9.27 20.54
C ASN A 3 -8.71 -8.32 20.37
N ALA A 4 -8.01 -8.42 19.24
CA ALA A 4 -7.04 -7.43 18.86
C ALA A 4 -7.82 -6.15 18.57
N ASP A 5 -7.84 -5.24 19.53
CA ASP A 5 -8.30 -3.87 19.34
C ASP A 5 -7.40 -3.25 18.25
N ASN A 6 -7.92 -3.27 17.03
CA ASN A 6 -7.30 -2.66 15.88
C ASN A 6 -7.54 -1.15 15.98
N ASP A 7 -6.66 -0.47 16.72
CA ASP A 7 -6.66 0.99 16.91
C ASP A 7 -6.33 1.78 15.62
N ASN A 8 -6.60 1.21 14.44
CA ASN A 8 -6.50 1.92 13.16
C ASN A 8 -7.72 2.82 12.89
N ALA A 9 -8.42 3.24 13.94
CA ALA A 9 -9.50 4.20 13.88
C ALA A 9 -8.93 5.59 14.19
N THR A 10 -8.66 6.32 13.11
CA THR A 10 -8.64 7.79 13.02
C THR A 10 -7.69 8.55 13.95
N ASP A 11 -6.55 8.97 13.42
CA ASP A 11 -6.03 10.30 13.77
C ASP A 11 -5.23 10.91 12.62
N GLY A 12 -5.93 11.72 11.84
CA GLY A 12 -5.41 12.27 10.59
C GLY A 12 -6.51 12.63 9.60
N ALA A 13 -7.63 13.19 10.06
CA ALA A 13 -8.50 13.98 9.21
C ALA A 13 -7.76 15.27 8.81
N GLU A 14 -6.66 15.14 8.06
CA GLU A 14 -6.03 16.26 7.38
C GLU A 14 -7.08 16.82 6.43
N ARG A 15 -7.42 18.11 6.64
CA ARG A 15 -8.19 18.94 5.71
C ARG A 15 -7.92 18.50 4.27
N PRO A 16 -8.96 18.30 3.43
CA PRO A 16 -8.77 17.76 2.08
C PRO A 16 -7.73 18.61 1.36
N LYS A 17 -6.53 18.05 1.19
CA LYS A 17 -5.43 18.70 0.47
C LYS A 17 -5.93 18.84 -0.96
N GLN A 18 -6.25 20.06 -1.36
CA GLN A 18 -6.71 20.31 -2.72
C GLN A 18 -5.60 19.86 -3.67
N LEU A 19 -5.90 18.84 -4.46
CA LEU A 19 -4.95 18.27 -5.41
C LEU A 19 -4.65 19.33 -6.46
N SER A 20 -3.35 19.59 -6.67
CA SER A 20 -2.93 20.47 -7.77
C SER A 20 -3.40 19.88 -9.12
N PRO A 21 -3.60 20.71 -10.16
CA PRO A 21 -3.96 20.22 -11.49
C PRO A 21 -2.94 19.21 -12.05
N ALA A 22 -1.66 19.31 -11.65
CA ALA A 22 -0.64 18.35 -12.01
C ALA A 22 -0.87 16.99 -11.33
N ALA A 23 -1.21 16.98 -10.03
CA ALA A 23 -1.50 15.75 -9.29
C ALA A 23 -2.73 15.02 -9.85
N GLN A 24 -3.78 15.76 -10.21
CA GLN A 24 -4.99 15.17 -10.81
C GLN A 24 -4.69 14.50 -12.15
N ARG A 25 -3.88 15.13 -13.01
CA ARG A 25 -3.46 14.53 -14.30
C ARG A 25 -2.62 13.27 -14.09
N ALA A 26 -1.67 13.31 -13.16
CA ALA A 26 -0.83 12.14 -12.85
C ALA A 26 -1.66 10.95 -12.35
N LEU A 27 -2.66 11.21 -11.49
CA LEU A 27 -3.57 10.17 -11.00
C LEU A 27 -4.42 9.58 -12.13
N LYS A 28 -4.95 10.42 -13.03
CA LYS A 28 -5.74 9.97 -14.17
C LYS A 28 -4.91 9.07 -15.11
N GLU A 29 -3.68 9.47 -15.41
CA GLU A 29 -2.77 8.66 -16.24
C GLU A 29 -2.42 7.34 -15.55
N ALA A 30 -2.12 7.36 -14.25
CA ALA A 30 -1.84 6.15 -13.49
C ALA A 30 -3.05 5.20 -13.47
N GLU A 31 -4.27 5.73 -13.38
CA GLU A 31 -5.50 4.95 -13.46
C GLU A 31 -5.70 4.35 -14.85
N GLU A 32 -5.48 5.12 -15.91
CA GLU A 32 -5.52 4.63 -17.30
C GLU A 32 -4.50 3.50 -17.51
N ARG A 33 -3.28 3.63 -16.98
CA ARG A 33 -2.27 2.57 -17.00
C ARG A 33 -2.72 1.32 -16.25
N ARG A 34 -3.29 1.46 -15.05
CA ARG A 34 -3.83 0.32 -14.29
C ARG A 34 -4.96 -0.39 -15.02
N ARG A 35 -5.84 0.35 -15.70
CA ARG A 35 -6.94 -0.23 -16.49
C ARG A 35 -6.44 -0.98 -17.74
N GLN A 36 -5.31 -0.55 -18.30
CA GLN A 36 -4.70 -1.19 -19.47
C GLN A 36 -3.77 -2.35 -19.10
N GLN A 37 -3.27 -2.38 -17.87
CA GLN A 37 -2.42 -3.45 -17.37
C GLN A 37 -3.27 -4.70 -17.16
N ALA A 38 -2.84 -5.82 -17.74
CA ALA A 38 -3.47 -7.10 -17.49
C ALA A 38 -3.21 -7.54 -16.03
N ASP A 39 -4.23 -8.13 -15.41
CA ASP A 39 -4.06 -8.76 -14.11
C ASP A 39 -3.04 -9.88 -14.22
N LEU A 40 -1.94 -9.76 -13.49
CA LEU A 40 -0.96 -10.82 -13.35
C LEU A 40 -1.58 -11.88 -12.44
N GLN A 41 -1.94 -13.04 -13.00
CA GLN A 41 -2.36 -14.21 -12.23
C GLN A 41 -1.14 -14.83 -11.53
N LEU A 42 -0.67 -14.17 -10.48
CA LEU A 42 0.35 -14.72 -9.60
C LEU A 42 -0.32 -15.65 -8.58
N PRO A 43 0.30 -16.80 -8.26
CA PRO A 43 -0.19 -17.65 -7.18
C PRO A 43 -0.23 -16.84 -5.89
N SER A 44 -1.25 -17.10 -5.07
CA SER A 44 -1.35 -16.47 -3.75
C SER A 44 -0.14 -16.85 -2.91
N GLU A 45 0.53 -15.85 -2.34
CA GLU A 45 1.64 -16.07 -1.42
C GLU A 45 1.08 -16.62 -0.10
N THR A 46 1.49 -17.84 0.27
CA THR A 46 1.08 -18.49 1.51
C THR A 46 2.18 -18.35 2.56
N GLY A 47 1.83 -17.88 3.76
CA GLY A 47 2.78 -17.69 4.86
C GLY A 47 3.61 -16.40 4.80
N GLY A 48 3.48 -15.61 3.73
CA GLY A 48 4.05 -14.26 3.63
C GLY A 48 3.29 -13.24 4.47
N ARG A 49 4.01 -12.21 4.94
CA ARG A 49 3.38 -11.01 5.49
C ARG A 49 2.90 -10.21 4.29
N GLY A 50 1.60 -10.30 3.97
CA GLY A 50 1.02 -9.76 2.73
C GLY A 50 1.56 -8.38 2.34
N GLY A 51 1.87 -8.22 1.05
CA GLY A 51 2.68 -7.11 0.55
C GLY A 51 3.76 -7.64 -0.40
N ALA A 52 4.53 -6.73 -1.00
CA ALA A 52 5.65 -7.13 -1.84
C ALA A 52 6.79 -7.69 -0.96
N GLU A 53 7.43 -8.80 -1.35
CA GLU A 53 8.47 -9.41 -0.53
C GLU A 53 9.59 -8.41 -0.17
N PRO A 54 9.87 -8.16 1.13
CA PRO A 54 10.82 -7.13 1.55
C PRO A 54 12.23 -7.41 1.00
N VAL A 55 12.60 -8.68 0.85
CA VAL A 55 13.87 -9.10 0.24
C VAL A 55 13.98 -8.71 -1.24
N ARG A 56 12.87 -8.75 -1.98
CA ARG A 56 12.87 -8.41 -3.42
C ARG A 56 12.89 -6.91 -3.66
N PHE A 57 12.28 -6.14 -2.76
CA PHE A 57 12.03 -4.70 -2.98
C PHE A 57 12.80 -3.79 -2.03
N GLY A 58 13.62 -4.35 -1.13
CA GLY A 58 14.43 -3.59 -0.18
C GLY A 58 13.62 -2.93 0.93
N ASP A 59 12.34 -3.25 1.05
CA ASP A 59 11.42 -2.64 2.02
C ASP A 59 11.38 -3.46 3.31
N TYR A 60 12.50 -3.47 4.04
CA TYR A 60 12.59 -4.15 5.34
C TYR A 60 11.90 -3.36 6.46
N GLU A 61 11.37 -2.17 6.17
CA GLU A 61 10.78 -1.28 7.17
C GLU A 61 9.26 -1.44 7.23
N ILE A 62 8.77 -1.92 8.37
CA ILE A 62 7.33 -1.95 8.65
C ILE A 62 7.03 -1.01 9.81
N LYS A 63 6.23 0.04 9.54
CA LYS A 63 5.88 1.07 10.53
C LYS A 63 7.12 1.72 11.18
N GLY A 64 8.15 2.00 10.37
CA GLY A 64 9.41 2.63 10.82
C GLY A 64 10.31 1.72 11.66
N ARG A 65 10.07 0.41 11.64
CA ARG A 65 10.95 -0.60 12.27
C ARG A 65 11.50 -1.51 11.19
N ALA A 66 12.83 -1.60 11.11
CA ALA A 66 13.48 -2.64 10.32
C ALA A 66 13.13 -4.00 10.94
N ILE A 67 12.57 -4.89 10.13
CA ILE A 67 12.23 -6.25 10.49
C ILE A 67 13.14 -7.17 9.68
N ASP A 68 14.01 -7.89 10.38
CA ASP A 68 14.81 -8.99 9.87
C ASP A 68 14.34 -10.29 10.54
N PHE A 69 14.64 -11.45 9.94
CA PHE A 69 14.14 -12.77 10.36
C PHE A 69 14.49 -13.14 11.81
#